data_AF-A0A6A2ZV32-F1
#
_entry.id   AF-A0A6A2ZV32-F1
#
_cell.length_a   1.000
_cell.length_b   1.000
_cell.length_c   1.000
_cell.angle_alpha   90.00
_cell.angle_beta   90.00
_cell.angle_gamma   90.00
#
_symmetry.space_group_name_H-M   'P 1'
#
loop_
_entity.id
_entity.type
_entity.pdbx_description
1 polymer ?
#
loop_
_entity_poly.entity_id
_entity_poly.type
_entity_poly.pdbx_seq_one_letter_code
_entity_poly.pdbx_strand_id
1 'polypeptide(L)'
;MSRIRDRTEDFKDAVRQSAISSGFNEAKLAAIMASFIIHKPRKTTPFTKSALKTLESIEALDQFLSKHRKDYVDRHRTTEQEKDSIEHEVTAFVKACKDQIDILKNCINDDEASSKGWLGIRDTSNADTIAHKHGVVVGSDSADASKPYSLEPRDTNDNQPESLRVKQELLDDETRALQVELSSLLDAAQQTETKMVEMSALNHLMSSHVLQQAQQIEHLYDQLELFHIS
;
A
#
# COMPACT_ATOMS: atom_id res chain seq x y z
N MET A 1 -23.09 17.17 39.81
CA MET A 1 -21.87 16.60 39.21
C MET A 1 -21.61 15.21 39.76
N SER A 2 -22.18 14.18 39.14
CA SER A 2 -22.01 12.79 39.57
C SER A 2 -20.75 12.22 38.94
N ARG A 3 -19.68 12.05 39.73
CA ARG A 3 -18.47 11.33 39.28
C ARG A 3 -18.89 9.92 38.84
N ILE A 4 -18.61 9.57 37.59
CA ILE A 4 -18.71 8.21 37.08
C ILE A 4 -17.81 7.36 37.99
N ARG A 5 -18.43 6.54 38.83
CA ARG A 5 -17.71 5.62 39.71
C ARG A 5 -17.17 4.51 38.82
N ASP A 6 -15.88 4.23 38.91
CA ASP A 6 -15.27 3.12 38.18
C ASP A 6 -15.93 1.80 38.66
N ARG A 7 -16.70 1.16 37.77
CA ARG A 7 -17.42 -0.10 38.05
C ARG A 7 -16.63 -1.34 37.61
N THR A 8 -15.36 -1.15 37.23
CA THR A 8 -14.50 -2.24 36.77
C THR A 8 -14.33 -3.32 37.85
N GLU A 9 -14.26 -2.92 39.12
CA GLU A 9 -14.16 -3.89 40.23
C GLU A 9 -15.48 -4.64 40.47
N ASP A 10 -16.63 -3.96 40.41
CA ASP A 10 -17.95 -4.61 40.51
C ASP A 10 -18.14 -5.67 39.40
N PHE A 11 -17.69 -5.36 38.17
CA PHE A 11 -17.73 -6.30 37.05
C PHE A 11 -16.81 -7.50 37.28
N LYS A 12 -15.58 -7.27 37.75
CA LYS A 12 -14.66 -8.35 38.11
C LYS A 12 -15.24 -9.25 39.20
N ASP A 13 -15.89 -8.67 40.22
CA ASP A 13 -16.54 -9.42 41.29
C ASP A 13 -17.74 -10.24 40.82
N ALA A 14 -18.58 -9.67 39.95
CA ALA A 14 -19.69 -10.41 39.34
C ALA A 14 -19.19 -11.59 38.47
N VAL A 15 -18.14 -11.37 37.69
CA VAL A 15 -17.50 -12.42 36.88
C VAL A 15 -16.86 -13.49 37.78
N ARG A 16 -16.22 -13.11 38.89
CA ARG A 16 -15.66 -14.04 39.88
C ARG A 16 -16.75 -14.93 40.48
N GLN A 17 -17.86 -14.34 40.93
CA GLN A 17 -18.99 -15.09 41.49
C GLN A 17 -19.64 -16.03 40.47
N SER A 18 -19.82 -15.57 39.22
CA SER A 18 -20.38 -16.40 38.14
C SER A 18 -19.45 -17.56 37.73
N ALA A 19 -18.13 -17.37 37.82
CA ALA A 19 -17.15 -18.42 37.56
C ALA A 19 -17.17 -19.48 38.67
N ILE A 20 -17.23 -19.07 39.94
CA ILE A 20 -17.32 -19.98 41.09
C ILE A 20 -18.62 -20.80 41.04
N SER A 21 -19.75 -20.16 40.72
CA SER A 21 -21.04 -20.86 40.58
C SER A 21 -21.05 -21.85 39.41
N SER A 22 -20.19 -21.65 38.41
CA SER A 22 -20.03 -22.56 37.26
C SER A 22 -19.01 -23.69 37.53
N GLY A 23 -18.51 -23.82 38.76
CA GLY A 23 -17.58 -24.89 39.16
C GLY A 23 -16.12 -24.63 38.81
N PHE A 24 -15.72 -23.39 38.50
CA PHE A 24 -14.30 -23.06 38.33
C PHE A 24 -13.60 -22.97 39.68
N ASN A 25 -12.59 -23.83 39.88
CA ASN A 25 -11.74 -23.78 41.07
C ASN A 25 -11.03 -22.41 41.18
N GLU A 26 -10.96 -21.88 42.40
CA GLU A 26 -10.37 -20.57 42.71
C GLU A 26 -8.92 -20.45 42.22
N ALA A 27 -8.14 -21.53 42.27
CA ALA A 27 -6.78 -21.57 41.72
C ALA A 27 -6.72 -21.39 40.19
N LYS A 28 -7.69 -21.93 39.43
CA LYS A 28 -7.75 -21.77 37.97
C LYS A 28 -8.17 -20.35 37.59
N LEU A 29 -9.12 -19.79 38.33
CA LEU A 29 -9.55 -18.40 38.16
C LEU A 29 -8.43 -17.42 38.49
N ALA A 30 -7.72 -17.62 39.60
CA ALA A 30 -6.56 -16.83 39.98
C ALA A 30 -5.44 -16.93 38.94
N ALA A 31 -5.18 -18.11 38.37
CA ALA A 31 -4.19 -18.29 37.30
C ALA A 31 -4.58 -17.55 36.01
N ILE A 32 -5.87 -17.58 35.63
CA ILE A 32 -6.39 -16.83 34.48
C ILE A 32 -6.27 -15.32 34.73
N MET A 33 -6.69 -14.83 35.90
CA MET A 33 -6.59 -13.42 36.29
C MET A 33 -5.13 -12.95 36.36
N ALA A 34 -4.23 -13.76 36.91
CA ALA A 34 -2.80 -13.47 36.94
C ALA A 34 -2.19 -13.40 35.53
N SER A 35 -2.69 -14.20 34.58
CA SER A 35 -2.27 -14.13 33.18
C SER A 35 -2.65 -12.81 32.49
N PHE A 36 -3.65 -12.09 33.00
CA PHE A 36 -4.03 -10.76 32.53
C PHE A 36 -3.24 -9.63 33.20
N ILE A 37 -2.75 -9.85 34.42
CA ILE A 37 -1.93 -8.87 35.16
C ILE A 37 -0.52 -8.80 34.60
N ILE A 38 0.09 -9.96 34.31
CA ILE A 38 1.37 -10.03 33.62
C ILE A 38 1.06 -10.17 32.15
N HIS A 39 1.03 -9.06 31.41
CA HIS A 39 0.89 -9.08 29.95
C HIS A 39 1.84 -10.12 29.36
N LYS A 40 1.29 -11.24 28.88
CA LYS A 40 2.06 -12.23 28.15
C LYS A 40 2.72 -11.51 26.98
N PRO A 41 4.05 -11.55 26.82
CA PRO A 41 4.70 -10.85 25.73
C PRO A 41 4.03 -11.34 24.44
N ARG A 42 3.42 -10.41 23.71
CA ARG A 42 2.82 -10.71 22.40
C ARG A 42 3.88 -11.47 21.63
N LYS A 43 3.57 -12.69 21.20
CA LYS A 43 4.48 -13.45 20.33
C LYS A 43 4.65 -12.60 19.08
N THR A 44 5.79 -11.94 18.95
CA THR A 44 6.09 -11.11 17.79
C THR A 44 6.12 -12.05 16.59
N THR A 45 5.19 -11.87 15.66
CA THR A 45 5.18 -12.65 14.42
C THR A 45 6.46 -12.32 13.63
N PRO A 46 6.92 -13.19 12.73
CA PRO A 46 8.00 -12.85 11.80
C PRO A 46 7.71 -11.54 11.07
N PHE A 47 6.45 -11.28 10.73
CA PHE A 47 5.97 -9.99 10.22
C PHE A 47 6.25 -8.83 11.17
N THR A 48 5.84 -8.90 12.44
CA THR A 48 6.10 -7.83 13.43
C THR A 48 7.60 -7.60 13.62
N LYS A 49 8.40 -8.66 13.64
CA LYS A 49 9.86 -8.56 13.78
C LYS A 49 10.49 -7.85 12.59
N SER A 50 10.10 -8.19 11.36
CA SER A 50 10.59 -7.52 10.15
C SER A 50 10.12 -6.07 10.07
N ALA A 51 8.88 -5.78 10.50
CA ALA A 51 8.33 -4.43 10.53
C ALA A 51 9.11 -3.52 11.50
N LEU A 52 9.40 -4.02 12.71
CA LEU A 52 10.20 -3.28 13.70
C LEU A 52 11.62 -3.03 13.20
N LYS A 53 12.25 -4.03 12.58
CA LYS A 53 13.59 -3.87 12.00
C LYS A 53 13.61 -2.86 10.84
N THR A 54 12.51 -2.74 10.09
CA THR A 54 12.40 -1.76 9.00
C THR A 54 12.30 -0.36 9.58
N LEU A 55 11.51 -0.20 10.64
CA LEU A 55 11.40 1.06 11.38
C LEU A 55 12.76 1.51 11.94
N GLU A 56 13.49 0.61 12.61
CA GLU A 56 14.84 0.88 13.13
C GLU A 56 15.80 1.28 12.00
N SER A 57 15.72 0.62 10.84
CA SER A 57 16.55 0.95 9.67
C SER A 57 16.24 2.33 9.09
N ILE A 58 14.97 2.74 9.06
CA ILE A 58 14.54 4.06 8.59
C ILE A 58 14.99 5.14 9.57
N GLU A 59 14.87 4.90 10.88
CA GLU A 59 15.31 5.85 11.90
C GLU A 59 16.84 6.04 11.88
N ALA A 60 17.60 4.94 11.73
CA ALA A 60 19.05 5.01 11.57
C ALA A 60 19.45 5.80 10.32
N LEU A 61 18.75 5.60 9.20
CA LEU A 61 18.97 6.35 7.96
C LEU A 61 18.65 7.84 8.13
N ASP A 62 17.56 8.20 8.80
CA ASP A 62 17.19 9.59 9.05
C ASP A 62 18.21 10.31 9.95
N GLN A 63 18.69 9.63 11.00
CA GLN A 63 19.76 10.15 11.85
C GLN A 63 21.08 10.31 11.09
N PHE A 64 21.41 9.35 10.22
CA PHE A 64 22.61 9.38 9.38
C PHE A 64 22.55 10.53 8.38
N LEU A 65 21.47 10.65 7.61
CA LEU A 65 21.25 11.73 6.66
C LEU A 65 21.24 13.09 7.36
N SER A 66 20.61 13.21 8.52
CA SER A 66 20.57 14.46 9.29
C SER A 66 21.95 14.92 9.78
N LYS A 67 22.82 13.98 10.18
CA LYS A 67 24.21 14.28 10.58
C LYS A 67 25.06 14.69 9.38
N HIS A 68 24.96 13.96 8.27
CA HIS A 68 25.78 14.18 7.08
C HIS A 68 25.22 15.26 6.14
N ARG A 69 23.99 15.76 6.36
CA ARG A 69 23.37 16.81 5.54
C ARG A 69 24.24 18.06 5.40
N LYS A 70 24.89 18.48 6.48
CA LYS A 70 25.72 19.69 6.50
C LYS A 70 27.07 19.46 5.82
N ASP A 71 27.59 18.25 5.94
CA ASP A 71 28.87 17.83 5.38
C ASP A 71 28.76 17.55 3.87
N TYR A 72 27.60 17.05 3.42
CA TYR A 72 27.33 16.78 2.01
C TYR A 72 26.98 18.05 1.19
N VAL A 73 26.28 19.03 1.79
CA VAL A 73 25.90 20.29 1.12
C VAL A 73 27.09 21.26 0.99
N ASP A 74 28.06 21.19 1.89
CA ASP A 74 29.17 22.12 1.96
C ASP A 74 30.33 21.63 1.08
N ARG A 75 30.37 22.09 -0.18
CA ARG A 75 31.26 21.63 -1.26
C ARG A 75 32.77 21.67 -0.92
N HIS A 76 33.17 22.40 0.10
CA HIS A 76 34.57 22.56 0.52
C HIS A 76 34.89 21.91 1.87
N ARG A 77 33.96 21.14 2.45
CA ARG A 77 34.06 20.59 3.81
C ARG A 77 34.35 19.08 3.86
N THR A 78 33.93 18.31 2.87
CA THR A 78 34.19 16.87 2.79
C THR A 78 34.90 16.48 1.51
N THR A 79 35.83 15.54 1.63
CA THR A 79 36.52 14.90 0.50
C THR A 79 35.55 14.04 -0.32
N GLU A 80 35.76 13.93 -1.64
CA GLU A 80 34.94 13.09 -2.54
C GLU A 80 34.81 11.65 -2.03
N GLN A 81 35.88 11.10 -1.44
CA GLN A 81 35.90 9.78 -0.81
C GLN A 81 34.87 9.62 0.33
N GLU A 82 34.62 10.68 1.11
CA GLU A 82 33.65 10.64 2.22
C GLU A 82 32.22 10.73 1.69
N LYS A 83 32.00 11.45 0.59
CA LYS A 83 30.71 11.48 -0.11
C LYS A 83 30.38 10.12 -0.70
N ASP A 84 31.34 9.46 -1.35
CA ASP A 84 31.17 8.09 -1.87
C ASP A 84 30.84 7.08 -0.76
N SER A 85 31.46 7.22 0.42
CA SER A 85 31.15 6.38 1.58
C SER A 85 29.73 6.61 2.08
N ILE A 86 29.29 7.88 2.16
CA ILE A 86 27.92 8.24 2.55
C ILE A 86 26.92 7.67 1.54
N GLU A 87 27.17 7.79 0.24
CA GLU A 87 26.30 7.25 -0.81
C GLU A 87 26.22 5.72 -0.77
N HIS A 88 27.36 5.06 -0.51
CA HIS A 88 27.40 3.61 -0.36
C HIS A 88 26.57 3.13 0.83
N GLU A 89 26.70 3.80 1.98
CA GLU A 89 25.91 3.48 3.17
C GLU A 89 24.41 3.72 2.97
N VAL A 90 24.02 4.87 2.37
CA VAL A 90 22.62 5.14 2.02
C VAL A 90 22.06 4.06 1.10
N THR A 91 22.83 3.64 0.09
CA THR A 91 22.44 2.57 -0.82
C THR A 91 22.27 1.23 -0.09
N ALA A 92 23.17 0.91 0.84
CA ALA A 92 23.07 -0.29 1.67
C ALA A 92 21.82 -0.27 2.57
N PHE A 93 21.49 0.87 3.19
CA PHE A 93 20.29 1.03 4.00
C PHE A 93 19.00 0.89 3.19
N VAL A 94 18.92 1.51 2.02
CA VAL A 94 17.76 1.40 1.13
C VAL A 94 17.56 -0.05 0.67
N LYS A 95 18.65 -0.76 0.33
CA LYS A 95 18.59 -2.17 -0.03
C LYS A 95 18.10 -3.03 1.14
N ALA A 96 18.62 -2.80 2.35
CA ALA A 96 18.18 -3.52 3.55
C ALA A 96 16.70 -3.24 3.90
N CYS A 97 16.20 -2.02 3.68
CA CYS A 97 14.78 -1.69 3.84
C CYS A 97 13.93 -2.42 2.80
N LYS A 98 14.38 -2.44 1.54
CA LYS A 98 13.69 -3.16 0.45
C LYS A 98 13.57 -4.65 0.74
N ASP A 99 14.66 -5.31 1.12
CA ASP A 99 14.66 -6.75 1.44
C ASP A 99 13.69 -7.06 2.60
N GLN A 100 13.61 -6.18 3.60
CA GLN A 100 12.66 -6.35 4.70
C GLN A 100 11.21 -6.14 4.25
N ILE A 101 10.93 -5.12 3.45
CA ILE A 101 9.60 -4.88 2.87
C ILE A 101 9.17 -6.08 2.01
N ASP A 102 10.07 -6.69 1.26
CA ASP A 102 9.78 -7.88 0.46
C ASP A 102 9.45 -9.09 1.35
N ILE A 103 10.13 -9.25 2.49
CA ILE A 103 9.74 -10.25 3.52
C ILE A 103 8.34 -9.94 4.07
N LEU A 104 8.00 -8.68 4.37
CA LEU A 104 6.66 -8.31 4.81
C LEU A 104 5.60 -8.65 3.74
N LYS A 105 5.85 -8.32 2.47
CA LYS A 105 4.96 -8.62 1.35
C LYS A 105 4.74 -10.12 1.19
N ASN A 106 5.81 -10.92 1.29
CA ASN A 106 5.71 -12.37 1.21
C ASN A 106 4.91 -12.94 2.40
N CYS A 107 5.10 -12.42 3.61
CA CYS A 107 4.27 -12.83 4.76
C CYS A 107 2.79 -12.51 4.57
N ILE A 108 2.43 -11.38 3.95
CA ILE A 108 1.04 -11.01 3.66
C ILE A 108 0.45 -11.91 2.55
N ASN A 109 1.22 -12.18 1.49
CA ASN A 109 0.78 -13.03 0.38
C ASN A 109 0.65 -14.52 0.77
N ASP A 110 1.51 -15.02 1.67
CA ASP A 110 1.39 -16.37 2.21
C ASP A 110 0.16 -16.51 3.13
N ASP A 111 -0.22 -15.46 3.87
CA ASP A 111 -1.48 -15.44 4.65
C ASP A 111 -2.72 -15.41 3.73
N GLU A 112 -2.67 -14.74 2.57
CA GLU A 112 -3.73 -14.77 1.54
C GLU A 112 -3.86 -16.16 0.87
N ALA A 113 -2.74 -16.82 0.55
CA ALA A 113 -2.73 -18.17 -0.01
C ALA A 113 -3.11 -19.24 1.04
N SER A 114 -2.80 -19.01 2.31
CA SER A 114 -3.13 -19.89 3.42
C SER A 114 -4.40 -19.51 4.16
N SER A 115 -5.22 -18.61 3.59
CA SER A 115 -6.42 -18.01 4.20
C SER A 115 -7.47 -19.04 4.61
N LYS A 116 -7.18 -19.76 5.69
CA LYS A 116 -8.12 -20.04 6.74
C LYS A 116 -8.29 -18.72 7.46
N GLY A 117 -9.28 -17.96 7.00
CA GLY A 117 -9.70 -16.75 7.67
C GLY A 117 -9.82 -16.97 9.17
N TRP A 118 -9.56 -15.92 9.93
CA TRP A 118 -9.69 -15.88 11.40
C TRP A 118 -11.05 -16.38 11.93
N LEU A 119 -12.06 -16.57 11.07
CA LEU A 119 -13.38 -17.13 11.39
C LEU A 119 -13.71 -18.49 10.73
N GLY A 120 -12.79 -19.12 9.99
CA GLY A 120 -12.98 -20.49 9.50
C GLY A 120 -14.16 -20.72 8.55
N ILE A 121 -14.70 -19.67 7.90
CA ILE A 121 -15.74 -19.82 6.87
C ILE A 121 -15.04 -19.82 5.50
N ARG A 122 -15.18 -20.94 4.79
CA ARG A 122 -14.67 -21.17 3.44
C ARG A 122 -15.77 -20.81 2.45
N ASP A 123 -15.64 -19.69 1.75
CA ASP A 123 -16.50 -19.39 0.61
C ASP A 123 -16.05 -20.23 -0.59
N THR A 124 -16.86 -21.23 -0.93
CA THR A 124 -16.59 -22.22 -1.99
C THR A 124 -17.02 -21.75 -3.40
N SER A 125 -16.91 -20.46 -3.72
CA SER A 125 -17.51 -19.90 -4.95
C SER A 125 -16.54 -19.56 -6.08
N ASN A 126 -15.24 -19.87 -5.97
CA ASN A 126 -14.23 -19.42 -6.94
C ASN A 126 -13.52 -20.54 -7.73
N ALA A 127 -14.14 -21.71 -7.86
CA ALA A 127 -13.62 -22.80 -8.70
C ALA A 127 -13.75 -22.57 -10.22
N ASP A 128 -14.49 -21.55 -10.67
CA ASP A 128 -14.83 -21.36 -12.10
C ASP A 128 -14.03 -20.26 -12.82
N THR A 129 -13.13 -19.53 -12.12
CA THR A 129 -12.32 -18.47 -12.76
C THR A 129 -10.92 -18.93 -13.19
N ILE A 130 -10.52 -20.15 -12.84
CA ILE A 130 -9.18 -20.72 -13.11
C ILE A 130 -9.20 -21.65 -14.35
N ALA A 131 -9.98 -21.31 -15.37
CA ALA A 131 -10.00 -22.04 -16.65
C ALA A 131 -9.72 -21.17 -17.88
N HIS A 132 -9.60 -19.84 -17.73
CA HIS A 132 -9.52 -18.91 -18.88
C HIS A 132 -8.15 -18.25 -19.11
N LYS A 133 -7.07 -18.75 -18.48
CA LYS A 133 -5.72 -18.14 -18.53
C LYS A 133 -4.59 -19.04 -19.06
N HIS A 134 -4.87 -20.25 -19.53
CA HIS A 134 -3.88 -21.09 -20.21
C HIS A 134 -4.37 -21.55 -21.59
N GLY A 135 -4.42 -20.59 -22.53
CA GLY A 135 -4.34 -20.86 -23.96
C GLY A 135 -2.90 -20.66 -24.43
N VAL A 136 -2.07 -21.68 -24.27
CA VAL A 136 -0.71 -21.74 -24.81
C VAL A 136 -0.81 -21.90 -26.33
N VAL A 137 -0.50 -20.86 -27.09
CA VAL A 137 -0.24 -20.95 -28.54
C VAL A 137 1.22 -21.36 -28.71
N VAL A 138 1.41 -22.64 -29.04
CA VAL A 138 2.62 -23.16 -29.67
C VAL A 138 2.55 -22.82 -31.15
N GLY A 139 3.61 -22.21 -31.68
CA GLY A 139 3.75 -21.88 -33.10
C GLY A 139 5.15 -21.39 -33.39
N SER A 140 6.14 -22.27 -33.19
CA SER A 140 7.47 -22.15 -33.76
C SER A 140 7.37 -22.50 -35.24
N ASP A 141 7.74 -21.61 -36.15
CA ASP A 141 8.27 -21.94 -37.48
C ASP A 141 8.82 -20.67 -38.15
N SER A 142 10.13 -20.64 -38.42
CA SER A 142 10.68 -20.32 -39.73
C SER A 142 12.18 -20.02 -39.64
N ALA A 143 12.98 -20.94 -40.21
CA ALA A 143 14.28 -20.61 -40.79
C ALA A 143 14.63 -21.70 -41.80
N ASP A 144 14.45 -21.42 -43.09
CA ASP A 144 15.28 -22.04 -44.11
C ASP A 144 15.70 -21.02 -45.17
N ALA A 145 16.94 -21.17 -45.60
CA ALA A 145 17.72 -20.25 -46.39
C ALA A 145 17.50 -20.46 -47.88
N SER A 146 17.59 -19.38 -48.65
CA SER A 146 18.07 -19.40 -50.05
C SER A 146 18.38 -17.98 -50.57
N LYS A 147 19.66 -17.72 -50.85
CA LYS A 147 20.15 -16.75 -51.86
C LYS A 147 20.12 -17.45 -53.23
N PRO A 148 20.20 -16.80 -54.44
CA PRO A 148 21.32 -15.90 -54.81
C PRO A 148 21.22 -14.95 -56.07
N TYR A 149 22.29 -14.14 -56.28
CA TYR A 149 22.80 -13.46 -57.53
C TYR A 149 21.98 -12.32 -58.19
N SER A 150 22.51 -11.23 -58.80
CA SER A 150 23.83 -10.55 -58.90
C SER A 150 23.66 -9.26 -59.79
N LEU A 151 24.65 -8.35 -59.75
CA LEU A 151 25.07 -7.32 -60.74
C LEU A 151 24.62 -5.83 -60.59
N GLU A 152 25.60 -5.01 -60.18
CA GLU A 152 25.85 -3.57 -60.45
C GLU A 152 25.83 -3.23 -61.98
N PRO A 153 25.83 -1.96 -62.50
CA PRO A 153 26.42 -0.72 -61.94
C PRO A 153 25.79 0.68 -62.30
N ARG A 154 26.32 1.74 -61.64
CA ARG A 154 26.68 3.11 -62.13
C ARG A 154 25.67 4.26 -62.37
N ASP A 155 26.11 5.42 -61.83
CA ASP A 155 26.17 6.81 -62.34
C ASP A 155 25.00 7.83 -62.15
N THR A 156 25.29 8.77 -61.22
CA THR A 156 25.15 10.25 -61.26
C THR A 156 23.81 10.98 -61.53
N ASN A 157 23.46 11.80 -60.52
CA ASN A 157 23.03 13.21 -60.55
C ASN A 157 21.55 13.56 -60.33
N ASP A 158 21.38 14.66 -59.57
CA ASP A 158 20.23 15.56 -59.43
C ASP A 158 19.19 15.39 -58.28
N ASN A 159 19.41 16.21 -57.24
CA ASN A 159 18.50 17.25 -56.73
C ASN A 159 17.14 16.88 -56.08
N GLN A 160 17.17 16.78 -54.74
CA GLN A 160 16.28 17.51 -53.81
C GLN A 160 14.75 17.22 -53.76
N PRO A 161 14.28 15.95 -53.69
CA PRO A 161 12.93 15.66 -53.16
C PRO A 161 12.93 14.79 -51.90
N GLU A 162 13.99 14.03 -51.62
CA GLU A 162 13.98 13.03 -50.53
C GLU A 162 14.14 13.65 -49.13
N SER A 163 14.97 14.68 -48.99
CA SER A 163 15.14 15.38 -47.71
C SER A 163 13.86 16.09 -47.25
N LEU A 164 13.03 16.56 -48.19
CA LEU A 164 11.73 17.15 -47.88
C LEU A 164 10.68 16.10 -47.50
N ARG A 165 10.69 14.93 -48.15
CA ARG A 165 9.80 13.81 -47.80
C ARG A 165 10.10 13.25 -46.42
N VAL A 166 11.38 13.05 -46.08
CA VAL A 166 11.79 12.59 -44.75
C VAL A 166 11.44 13.61 -43.66
N LYS A 167 11.58 14.91 -43.95
CA LYS A 167 11.16 15.96 -43.00
C LYS A 167 9.65 16.00 -42.83
N GLN A 168 8.87 15.79 -43.89
CA GLN A 168 7.42 15.72 -43.82
C GLN A 168 6.96 14.48 -43.05
N GLU A 169 7.58 13.33 -43.30
CA GLU A 169 7.27 12.07 -42.60
C GLU A 169 7.58 12.17 -41.10
N LEU A 170 8.69 12.81 -40.72
CA LEU A 170 9.04 13.09 -39.33
C LEU A 170 8.02 14.00 -38.65
N LEU A 171 7.56 15.06 -39.34
CA LEU A 171 6.53 15.95 -38.81
C LEU A 171 5.18 15.23 -38.66
N ASP A 172 4.85 14.35 -39.59
CA ASP A 172 3.64 13.54 -39.50
C ASP A 172 3.73 12.51 -38.37
N ASP A 173 4.92 11.94 -38.10
CA ASP A 173 5.18 11.06 -36.96
C ASP A 173 5.10 11.80 -35.62
N GLU A 174 5.66 13.00 -35.52
CA GLU A 174 5.55 13.84 -34.33
C GLU A 174 4.08 14.23 -34.08
N THR A 175 3.34 14.56 -35.14
CA THR A 175 1.91 14.86 -35.04
C THR A 175 1.11 13.64 -34.56
N ARG A 176 1.43 12.44 -35.06
CA ARG A 176 0.82 11.18 -34.59
C ARG A 176 1.16 10.89 -33.12
N ALA A 177 2.42 11.08 -32.72
CA ALA A 177 2.85 10.87 -31.34
C ALA A 177 2.14 11.81 -30.36
N LEU A 178 2.06 13.10 -30.70
CA LEU A 178 1.32 14.10 -29.93
C LEU A 178 -0.17 13.78 -29.86
N GLN A 179 -0.76 13.28 -30.95
CA GLN A 179 -2.16 12.88 -30.96
C GLN A 179 -2.44 11.70 -30.00
N VAL A 180 -1.53 10.72 -29.94
CA VAL A 180 -1.61 9.60 -28.99
C VAL A 180 -1.46 10.09 -27.55
N GLU A 181 -0.51 10.99 -27.29
CA GLU A 181 -0.29 11.58 -25.96
C GLU A 181 -1.50 12.41 -25.50
N LEU A 182 -2.05 13.26 -26.38
CA LEU A 182 -3.26 14.03 -26.09
C LEU A 182 -4.48 13.14 -25.83
N SER A 183 -4.61 12.03 -26.56
CA SER A 183 -5.70 11.06 -26.34
C SER A 183 -5.56 10.38 -24.98
N SER A 184 -4.35 9.97 -24.62
CA SER A 184 -4.05 9.40 -23.29
C SER A 184 -4.31 10.40 -22.17
N LEU A 185 -3.92 11.66 -22.35
CA LEU A 185 -4.18 12.73 -21.38
C LEU A 185 -5.68 13.02 -21.24
N LEU A 186 -6.44 12.98 -22.34
CA LEU A 186 -7.89 13.13 -22.35
C LEU A 186 -8.57 12.00 -21.57
N ASP A 187 -8.15 10.75 -21.80
CA ASP A 187 -8.67 9.58 -21.06
C ASP A 187 -8.37 9.69 -19.55
N ALA A 188 -7.16 10.13 -19.19
CA ALA A 188 -6.78 10.36 -17.80
C ALA A 188 -7.59 11.50 -17.16
N ALA A 189 -7.85 12.58 -17.90
CA ALA A 189 -8.68 13.69 -17.45
C ALA A 189 -10.13 13.24 -17.22
N GLN A 190 -10.71 12.48 -18.16
CA GLN A 190 -12.08 11.96 -18.04
C GLN A 190 -12.23 10.96 -16.87
N GLN A 191 -11.22 10.12 -16.65
CA GLN A 191 -11.20 9.24 -15.47
C GLN A 191 -11.13 10.05 -14.17
N THR A 192 -10.35 11.12 -14.15
CA THR A 192 -10.22 12.01 -12.99
C THR A 192 -11.53 12.75 -12.71
N GLU A 193 -12.18 13.27 -13.75
CA GLU A 193 -13.50 13.90 -13.64
C GLU A 193 -14.52 12.95 -13.04
N THR A 194 -14.58 11.71 -13.53
CA THR A 194 -15.50 10.68 -13.00
C THR A 194 -15.27 10.43 -11.51
N LYS A 195 -14.01 10.27 -11.10
CA LYS A 195 -13.65 10.09 -9.68
C LYS A 195 -14.01 11.30 -8.83
N MET A 196 -13.87 12.52 -9.36
CA MET A 196 -14.26 13.74 -8.66
C MET A 196 -15.77 13.82 -8.47
N VAL A 197 -16.57 13.38 -9.45
CA VAL A 197 -18.03 13.31 -9.32
C VAL A 197 -18.44 12.29 -8.25
N GLU A 198 -17.84 11.09 -8.26
CA GLU A 198 -18.10 10.07 -7.23
C GLU A 198 -17.71 10.55 -5.83
N MET A 199 -16.55 11.22 -5.70
CA MET A 199 -16.09 11.79 -4.44
C MET A 199 -17.02 12.91 -3.95
N SER A 200 -17.59 13.72 -4.86
CA SER A 200 -18.59 14.73 -4.52
C SER A 200 -19.88 14.11 -3.98
N ALA A 201 -20.38 13.03 -4.61
CA ALA A 201 -21.55 12.30 -4.14
C ALA A 201 -21.32 11.68 -2.75
N LEU A 202 -20.15 11.06 -2.54
CA LEU A 202 -19.75 10.52 -1.24
C LEU A 202 -19.67 11.63 -0.17
N ASN A 203 -19.02 12.74 -0.50
CA ASN A 203 -18.86 13.87 0.41
C ASN A 203 -20.23 14.48 0.80
N HIS A 204 -21.16 14.57 -0.14
CA HIS A 204 -22.52 15.02 0.12
C HIS A 204 -23.25 14.07 1.08
N LEU A 205 -23.17 12.76 0.84
CA LEU A 205 -23.78 11.75 1.71
C LEU A 205 -23.18 11.78 3.12
N MET A 206 -21.86 11.87 3.24
CA MET A 206 -21.21 12.00 4.55
C MET A 206 -21.62 13.28 5.28
N SER A 207 -21.69 14.41 4.57
CA SER A 207 -22.12 15.69 5.17
C SER A 207 -23.56 15.63 5.68
N SER A 208 -24.45 14.96 4.92
CA SER A 208 -25.84 14.72 5.34
C SER A 208 -25.90 13.88 6.62
N HIS A 209 -25.16 12.78 6.68
CA HIS A 209 -25.14 11.92 7.87
C HIS A 209 -24.52 12.59 9.09
N VAL A 210 -23.44 13.35 8.92
CA VAL A 210 -22.82 14.11 10.02
C VAL A 210 -23.79 15.15 10.57
N LEU A 211 -24.50 15.88 9.69
CA LEU A 211 -25.52 16.84 10.11
C LEU A 211 -26.68 16.16 10.82
N GLN A 212 -27.19 15.05 10.28
CA GLN A 212 -28.24 14.26 10.91
C GLN A 212 -27.81 13.77 12.29
N GLN A 213 -26.57 13.28 12.42
CA GLN A 213 -26.03 12.81 13.69
C GLN A 213 -25.93 13.96 14.71
N ALA A 214 -25.50 15.16 14.28
CA ALA A 214 -25.45 16.33 15.15
C ALA A 214 -26.85 16.69 15.71
N GLN A 215 -27.87 16.69 14.85
CA GLN A 215 -29.26 16.93 15.28
C GLN A 215 -29.78 15.87 16.26
N GLN A 216 -29.45 14.59 16.03
CA GLN A 216 -29.82 13.53 16.96
C GLN A 216 -29.18 13.72 18.34
N ILE A 217 -27.92 14.19 18.36
CA ILE A 217 -27.21 14.49 19.60
C ILE A 217 -27.88 15.67 20.33
N GLU A 218 -28.23 16.75 19.63
CA GLU A 218 -28.95 17.89 20.22
C GLU A 218 -30.28 17.45 20.83
N HIS A 219 -31.06 16.64 20.12
CA HIS A 219 -32.32 16.13 20.65
C HIS A 219 -32.14 15.29 21.93
N LEU A 220 -31.07 14.48 22.01
CA LEU A 220 -30.75 13.74 23.23
C LEU A 220 -30.37 14.68 24.38
N TYR A 221 -29.69 15.79 24.11
CA TYR A 221 -29.40 16.80 25.13
C TYR A 221 -30.67 17.49 25.62
N ASP A 222 -31.57 17.91 24.72
CA ASP A 222 -32.85 18.54 25.08
C ASP A 222 -33.71 17.59 25.94
N GLN A 223 -33.75 16.31 25.60
CA GLN A 223 -34.44 15.29 26.39
C GLN A 223 -33.84 15.14 27.81
N LEU A 224 -32.52 15.12 27.92
CA LEU A 224 -31.84 15.02 29.22
C LEU A 224 -32.06 16.28 30.07
N GLU A 225 -32.12 17.46 29.45
CA GLU A 225 -32.40 18.72 30.14
C GLU A 225 -33.84 18.75 30.67
N LEU A 226 -34.82 18.25 29.90
CA LEU A 226 -36.20 18.05 30.36
C LEU A 226 -36.31 17.05 31.52
N PHE A 227 -35.55 15.95 31.49
CA PHE A 227 -35.48 14.97 32.59
C PHE A 227 -34.78 15.50 33.85
N HIS A 228 -33.97 16.55 33.76
CA HIS A 228 -33.30 17.14 34.92
C HIS A 228 -34.17 18.18 35.65
N ILE A 229 -35.25 18.65 35.02
CA ILE A 229 -36.17 19.67 35.56
C ILE A 229 -37.42 19.04 36.22
N SER A 230 -37.74 17.76 35.92
CA SER A 230 -38.79 16.96 36.63
C SER A 230 -38.23 16.19 37.82
#